data_AF-A0A7V3JLG0-F1
#
_entry.id   AF-A0A7V3JLG0-F1
#
_cell.length_a   1.000
_cell.length_b   1.000
_cell.length_c   1.000
_cell.angle_alpha   90.00
_cell.angle_beta   90.00
_cell.angle_gamma   90.00
#
_symmetry.space_group_name_H-M   'P 1'
#
loop_
_entity.id
_entity.type
_entity.pdbx_description
1 polymer ?
#
loop_
_entity_poly.entity_id
_entity_poly.type
_entity_poly.pdbx_seq_one_letter_code
_entity_poly.pdbx_strand_id
1 'polypeptide(L)'
;MRILVWLAVVGYLGLMLPGCGPAVSPNELGTLVFTVPDVPGADQPYALPEVAPPPEVIKAKQEFSVPPKPPGPKPAESRPAEGA
;
A
#
# COMPACT_ATOMS: atom_id res chain seq x y z
N MET A 1 28.53 -37.47 -34.69
CA MET A 1 28.20 -36.09 -35.11
C MET A 1 26.96 -35.52 -34.42
N ARG A 2 25.84 -36.25 -34.30
CA ARG A 2 24.59 -35.73 -33.69
C ARG A 2 24.75 -35.21 -32.25
N ILE A 3 25.48 -35.91 -31.39
CA ILE A 3 25.65 -35.53 -29.96
C ILE A 3 26.45 -34.23 -29.80
N LEU A 4 27.44 -33.98 -30.65
CA LEU A 4 28.23 -32.73 -30.63
C LEU A 4 27.37 -31.52 -31.00
N VAL A 5 26.42 -31.69 -31.94
CA VAL A 5 25.45 -30.64 -32.31
C VAL A 5 24.53 -30.31 -31.13
N TRP A 6 24.04 -31.33 -30.42
CA TRP A 6 23.20 -31.11 -29.23
C TRP A 6 23.95 -30.40 -28.09
N LEU A 7 25.21 -30.76 -27.84
CA LEU A 7 26.03 -30.08 -26.83
C LEU A 7 26.32 -28.63 -27.21
N ALA A 8 26.54 -28.32 -28.49
CA ALA A 8 26.72 -26.96 -28.96
C ALA A 8 25.44 -26.12 -28.83
N VAL A 9 24.27 -26.70 -29.13
CA VAL A 9 22.97 -26.02 -29.00
C VAL A 9 22.63 -25.73 -27.53
N VAL A 10 22.79 -26.73 -26.65
CA VAL A 10 22.52 -26.55 -25.21
C VAL A 10 23.53 -25.60 -24.57
N GLY A 11 24.80 -25.68 -24.96
CA GLY A 11 25.83 -24.73 -24.53
C GLY A 11 25.53 -23.31 -24.98
N TYR A 12 25.13 -23.11 -26.24
CA TYR A 12 24.77 -21.80 -26.77
C TYR A 12 23.52 -21.22 -26.11
N LEU A 13 22.49 -22.04 -25.90
CA LEU A 13 21.27 -21.62 -25.22
C LEU A 13 21.53 -21.31 -23.73
N GLY A 14 22.32 -22.13 -23.04
CA GLY A 14 22.73 -21.90 -21.66
C GLY A 14 23.60 -20.66 -21.49
N LEU A 15 24.44 -20.32 -22.49
CA LEU A 15 25.25 -19.11 -22.50
C LEU A 15 24.41 -17.83 -22.69
N MET A 16 23.26 -17.96 -23.34
CA MET A 16 22.31 -16.86 -23.56
C MET A 16 21.37 -16.62 -22.37
N LEU A 17 21.37 -17.48 -21.35
CA LEU A 17 20.38 -17.45 -20.27
C LEU A 17 20.79 -16.86 -18.90
N PRO A 18 22.04 -16.48 -18.55
CA PRO A 18 22.25 -15.72 -17.33
C PRO A 18 22.16 -14.23 -17.65
N GLY A 19 20.95 -13.66 -17.56
CA GLY A 19 20.79 -12.21 -17.37
C GLY A 19 20.67 -11.34 -18.62
N CYS A 20 19.93 -11.78 -19.65
CA CYS A 20 19.50 -10.87 -20.73
C CYS A 20 18.38 -9.94 -20.25
N GLY A 21 18.75 -9.02 -19.38
CA GLY A 21 17.91 -7.98 -18.85
C GLY A 21 18.79 -7.16 -17.92
N PRO A 22 18.95 -5.84 -18.13
CA PRO A 22 19.74 -5.03 -17.22
C PRO A 22 19.23 -5.28 -15.81
N ALA A 23 20.11 -5.73 -14.93
CA ALA A 23 19.81 -5.86 -13.52
C ALA A 23 19.71 -4.44 -12.96
N VAL A 24 18.57 -3.79 -13.22
CA VAL A 24 18.28 -2.45 -12.70
C VAL A 24 18.20 -2.61 -11.20
N SER A 25 19.27 -2.20 -10.52
CA SER A 25 19.31 -2.26 -9.07
C SER A 25 18.22 -1.34 -8.52
N PRO A 26 17.61 -1.63 -7.35
CA PRO A 26 16.61 -0.76 -6.75
C PRO A 26 17.07 0.70 -6.56
N ASN A 27 18.38 0.95 -6.57
CA ASN A 27 18.99 2.28 -6.51
C ASN A 27 18.95 3.05 -7.85
N GLU A 28 18.73 2.36 -8.97
CA GLU A 28 18.54 2.96 -10.31
C GLU A 28 17.06 3.20 -10.64
N LEU A 29 16.14 2.58 -9.88
CA LEU A 29 14.74 2.97 -9.85
C LEU A 29 14.62 4.28 -9.07
N GLY A 30 14.97 5.39 -9.72
CA GLY A 30 14.75 6.72 -9.16
C GLY A 30 13.31 6.91 -8.67
N THR A 31 13.08 7.90 -7.81
CA THR A 31 11.76 8.19 -7.27
C THR A 31 10.86 8.77 -8.36
N LEU A 32 9.81 8.04 -8.75
CA LEU A 32 8.74 8.57 -9.60
C LEU A 32 7.93 9.58 -8.78
N VAL A 33 8.21 10.87 -8.97
CA VAL A 33 7.40 11.94 -8.39
C VAL A 33 6.23 12.23 -9.32
N PHE A 34 5.04 11.82 -8.90
CA PHE A 34 3.80 12.22 -9.57
C PHE A 34 3.35 13.56 -9.00
N THR A 35 3.40 14.60 -9.82
CA THR A 35 2.80 15.90 -9.47
C THR A 35 1.29 15.79 -9.62
N VAL A 36 0.56 15.84 -8.51
CA VAL A 36 -0.90 15.94 -8.55
C VAL A 36 -1.25 17.36 -9.00
N PRO A 37 -2.00 17.54 -10.10
CA PRO A 37 -2.42 18.86 -10.55
C PRO A 37 -3.39 19.46 -9.53
N ASP A 38 -3.27 20.77 -9.31
CA ASP A 38 -4.16 21.52 -8.43
C ASP A 38 -5.56 21.59 -9.07
N VAL A 39 -6.57 21.05 -8.37
CA VAL A 39 -7.96 21.03 -8.85
C VAL A 39 -8.71 22.15 -8.13
N PRO A 40 -9.31 23.11 -8.86
CA PRO A 40 -10.11 24.16 -8.23
C PRO A 40 -11.22 23.58 -7.37
N GLY A 41 -11.26 23.97 -6.10
CA GLY A 41 -12.26 23.47 -5.14
C GLY A 41 -11.89 22.15 -4.47
N ALA A 42 -10.69 21.60 -4.66
CA ALA A 42 -10.21 20.43 -3.93
C ALA A 42 -10.25 20.62 -2.40
N ASP A 43 -10.03 21.85 -1.93
CA ASP A 43 -10.10 22.21 -0.51
C ASP A 43 -11.51 22.62 -0.06
N GLN A 44 -12.49 22.70 -0.96
CA GLN A 44 -13.84 23.13 -0.62
C GLN A 44 -14.68 21.93 -0.17
N PRO A 45 -15.21 21.93 1.07
CA PRO A 45 -16.16 20.92 1.50
C PRO A 45 -17.40 20.93 0.60
N TYR A 46 -17.92 19.76 0.25
CA TYR A 46 -19.22 19.66 -0.39
C TYR A 46 -20.30 20.21 0.54
N ALA A 47 -21.14 21.12 0.02
CA ALA A 47 -22.31 21.57 0.74
C ALA A 47 -23.25 20.38 0.94
N LEU A 48 -23.59 20.09 2.20
CA LEU A 48 -24.64 19.13 2.50
C LEU A 48 -25.97 19.74 2.04
N PRO A 49 -26.78 19.05 1.23
CA PRO A 49 -28.11 19.53 0.89
C PRO A 49 -28.90 19.75 2.18
N GLU A 50 -29.63 20.86 2.25
CA GLU A 50 -30.55 21.14 3.34
C GLU A 50 -31.65 20.09 3.33
N VAL A 51 -31.55 19.12 4.25
CA VAL A 51 -32.61 18.16 4.49
C VAL A 51 -33.71 18.92 5.21
N ALA A 52 -34.90 19.02 4.59
CA ALA A 52 -36.08 19.56 5.23
C ALA A 52 -36.25 18.91 6.62
N PRO A 53 -36.62 19.68 7.66
CA PRO A 53 -36.72 19.14 9.00
C PRO A 53 -37.63 17.91 8.99
N PRO A 54 -37.19 16.76 9.54
CA PRO A 54 -38.08 15.62 9.68
C PRO A 54 -39.29 16.04 10.53
N PRO A 55 -40.51 15.53 10.23
CA PRO A 55 -41.68 15.81 11.06
C PRO A 55 -41.34 15.44 12.51
N GLU A 56 -41.74 16.28 13.48
CA GLU A 56 -41.39 16.16 14.90
C GLU A 56 -41.64 14.75 15.44
N VAL A 57 -40.61 13.90 15.43
CA VAL A 57 -40.64 12.63 16.14
C VAL A 57 -40.31 12.94 17.59
N ILE A 58 -41.34 12.85 18.42
CA ILE A 58 -41.34 12.92 19.88
C ILE A 58 -40.00 12.42 20.43
N LYS A 59 -39.27 13.28 21.15
CA LYS A 59 -38.02 12.99 21.86
C LYS A 59 -38.17 11.77 22.78
N ALA A 60 -37.89 10.57 22.28
CA ALA A 60 -37.47 9.47 23.13
C ALA A 60 -35.99 9.67 23.42
N LYS A 61 -35.70 10.21 24.61
CA LYS A 61 -34.37 10.32 25.20
C LYS A 61 -33.81 8.90 25.38
N GLN A 62 -33.28 8.28 24.33
CA GLN A 62 -32.42 7.12 24.48
C GLN A 62 -31.00 7.62 24.76
N GLU A 63 -30.71 7.68 26.05
CA GLU A 63 -29.39 7.87 26.60
C GLU A 63 -28.51 6.69 26.15
N PHE A 64 -27.79 6.86 25.05
CA PHE A 64 -26.81 5.89 24.59
C PHE A 64 -25.63 5.92 25.57
N SER A 65 -25.68 5.07 26.59
CA SER A 65 -24.53 4.78 27.44
C SER A 65 -23.44 4.14 26.59
N VAL A 66 -22.46 4.93 26.16
CA VAL A 66 -21.23 4.41 25.57
C VAL A 66 -20.50 3.66 26.68
N PRO A 67 -20.25 2.33 26.56
CA PRO A 67 -19.43 1.63 27.53
C PRO A 67 -18.01 2.22 27.54
N PRO A 68 -17.34 2.30 28.70
CA PRO A 68 -15.99 2.85 28.78
C PRO A 68 -15.04 2.06 27.88
N LYS A 69 -14.30 2.80 27.04
CA LYS A 69 -13.25 2.26 26.18
C LYS A 69 -12.25 1.47 27.04
N PRO A 70 -11.95 0.20 26.72
CA PRO A 70 -10.94 -0.54 27.47
C PRO A 70 -9.58 0.16 27.34
N PRO A 71 -8.73 0.11 28.39
CA PRO A 71 -7.38 0.67 28.33
C PRO A 71 -6.63 0.02 27.17
N GLY A 72 -6.09 0.86 26.27
CA GLY A 72 -5.34 0.39 25.12
C GLY A 72 -4.14 -0.47 25.53
N PRO A 73 -3.68 -1.36 24.62
CA PRO A 73 -2.52 -2.19 24.90
C PRO A 73 -1.31 -1.30 25.23
N LYS A 74 -0.64 -1.61 26.36
CA LYS A 74 0.62 -0.97 26.73
C LYS A 74 1.62 -1.15 25.57
N PRO A 75 2.47 -0.15 25.27
CA PRO A 75 3.54 -0.29 24.31
C PRO A 75 4.35 -1.54 24.67
N ALA A 76 4.45 -2.48 23.72
CA ALA A 76 5.31 -3.63 23.88
C ALA A 76 6.75 -3.11 24.02
N GLU A 77 7.30 -3.34 25.18
CA GLU A 77 8.68 -3.11 25.55
C GLU A 77 9.60 -3.71 24.47
N SER A 78 10.39 -2.85 23.85
CA SER A 78 11.39 -3.19 22.85
C SER A 78 12.39 -4.17 23.47
N ARG A 79 12.34 -5.44 23.06
CA ARG A 79 13.42 -6.39 23.31
C ARG A 79 14.69 -5.84 22.65
N PRO A 80 15.81 -5.68 23.38
CA PRO A 80 17.08 -5.37 22.73
C PRO A 80 17.49 -6.57 21.88
N ALA A 81 18.08 -6.26 20.72
CA ALA A 81 18.69 -7.23 19.83
C ALA A 81 19.76 -8.02 20.59
N GLU A 82 19.52 -9.32 20.77
CA GLU A 82 20.52 -10.27 21.22
C GLU A 82 21.46 -10.52 20.03
N GLY A 83 22.71 -10.11 20.18
CA GLY A 83 23.77 -10.42 19.23
C GLY A 83 24.31 -11.82 19.45
N ALA A 84 24.61 -12.50 18.35
CA ALA A 84 25.74 -13.41 18.15
C ALA A 84 25.84 -13.77 16.67
#